data_AF-A0A9W4NI84-F1
#
_entry.id   AF-A0A9W4NI84-F1
#
_cell.length_a   1.000
_cell.length_b   1.000
_cell.length_c   1.000
_cell.angle_alpha   90.00
_cell.angle_beta   90.00
_cell.angle_gamma   90.00
#
_symmetry.space_group_name_H-M   'P 1'
#
loop_
_entity.id
_entity.type
_entity.pdbx_description
1 polymer ?
#
loop_
_entity_poly.entity_id
_entity_poly.type
_entity_poly.pdbx_seq_one_letter_code
_entity_poly.pdbx_strand_id
1 'polypeptide(L)'
;MASVLRCLPGSGSDRAAERISDRRERPDERMVIPEVQSILNEGEFGRIDPTGWFPHYKECVQHFVDYSQHTPAVQSIAAFVNIRLPCQRPSEACVSSSESGSLPFVSLRPYIRRLIVTAQDSPSVMQGFFGGNWEAGVGCIYKQERANYLFTAKSSGWASTKAAYDISPDEQTPFLRPLRDPSEDEIRVAETRWSEWLAMEDWMVGARTPW
;
A
#
# COMPACT_ATOMS: atom_id res chain seq x y z
N MET A 1 38.71 -44.87 9.43
CA MET A 1 39.13 -46.17 9.99
C MET A 1 38.38 -46.40 11.29
N ALA A 2 37.71 -47.55 11.39
CA ALA A 2 37.20 -48.27 12.56
C ALA A 2 36.58 -47.49 13.75
N SER A 3 35.31 -47.75 14.06
CA SER A 3 34.99 -48.78 15.06
C SER A 3 33.50 -49.14 15.03
N VAL A 4 33.23 -50.45 15.01
CA VAL A 4 31.92 -51.08 15.15
C VAL A 4 31.92 -51.78 16.51
N LEU A 5 30.89 -51.57 17.33
CA LEU A 5 30.47 -52.56 18.33
C LEU A 5 28.94 -52.63 18.39
N ARG A 6 28.42 -53.83 18.12
CA ARG A 6 27.03 -54.26 18.31
C ARG A 6 26.85 -54.78 19.74
N CYS A 7 25.61 -54.73 20.27
CA CYS A 7 24.93 -55.87 20.91
C CYS A 7 23.45 -55.55 21.26
N LEU A 8 22.57 -56.11 20.42
CA LEU A 8 21.23 -56.75 20.53
C LEU A 8 20.44 -56.90 21.88
N PRO A 9 19.14 -57.33 21.83
CA PRO A 9 18.00 -56.72 22.53
C PRO A 9 17.45 -57.54 23.72
N GLY A 10 16.61 -56.89 24.54
CA GLY A 10 15.82 -57.53 25.60
C GLY A 10 14.33 -57.52 25.28
N SER A 11 13.74 -58.73 25.24
CA SER A 11 12.31 -59.01 25.08
C SER A 11 11.62 -59.06 26.45
N GLY A 12 10.40 -58.51 26.56
CA GLY A 12 9.54 -58.65 27.74
C GLY A 12 8.07 -58.40 27.39
N SER A 13 7.26 -59.45 27.46
CA SER A 13 5.80 -59.49 27.28
C SER A 13 5.09 -59.16 28.60
N ASP A 14 4.07 -58.30 28.60
CA ASP A 14 2.67 -58.72 28.91
C ASP A 14 1.68 -57.55 29.03
N ARG A 15 0.65 -57.63 28.17
CA ARG A 15 -0.79 -57.40 28.36
C ARG A 15 -1.28 -56.38 29.42
N ALA A 16 -1.96 -55.34 28.92
CA ALA A 16 -3.27 -54.94 29.44
C ALA A 16 -4.13 -54.37 28.30
N ALA A 17 -5.34 -54.91 28.19
CA ALA A 17 -6.34 -54.53 27.20
C ALA A 17 -7.09 -53.29 27.67
N GLU A 18 -7.19 -52.26 26.83
CA GLU A 18 -8.26 -51.27 26.93
C GLU A 18 -8.88 -51.00 25.56
N ARG A 19 -10.18 -51.28 25.53
CA ARG A 19 -11.09 -51.20 24.40
C ARG A 19 -11.51 -49.74 24.26
N ILE A 20 -10.91 -48.99 23.34
CA ILE A 20 -11.32 -47.61 23.03
C ILE A 20 -12.20 -47.62 21.78
N SER A 21 -13.40 -47.13 21.98
CA SER A 21 -14.51 -47.00 21.03
C SER A 21 -14.09 -46.29 19.74
N ASP A 22 -14.49 -46.87 18.62
CA ASP A 22 -14.46 -46.30 17.27
C ASP A 22 -15.36 -45.04 17.24
N ARG A 23 -14.78 -43.87 17.52
CA ARG A 23 -15.46 -42.58 17.44
C ARG A 23 -15.07 -41.95 16.11
N ARG A 24 -15.91 -42.19 15.11
CA ARG A 24 -15.92 -41.49 13.82
C ARG A 24 -15.90 -39.97 14.06
N GLU A 25 -14.73 -39.35 13.93
CA GLU A 25 -14.58 -37.90 14.03
C GLU A 25 -15.28 -37.24 12.84
N ARG A 26 -16.24 -36.37 13.15
CA ARG A 26 -16.85 -35.46 12.17
C ARG A 26 -15.80 -34.39 11.83
N PRO A 27 -15.67 -33.95 10.57
CA PRO A 27 -14.85 -32.79 10.26
C PRO A 27 -15.39 -31.60 11.05
N ASP A 28 -14.50 -30.99 11.81
CA ASP A 28 -14.73 -29.79 12.60
C ASP A 28 -15.13 -28.66 11.64
N GLU A 29 -16.43 -28.38 11.53
CA GLU A 29 -16.95 -27.13 10.95
C GLU A 29 -16.48 -25.98 11.85
N ARG A 30 -15.22 -25.56 11.65
CA ARG A 30 -14.77 -24.27 12.12
C ARG A 30 -15.67 -23.22 11.48
N MET A 31 -16.56 -22.71 12.29
CA MET A 31 -17.39 -21.54 12.05
C MET A 31 -16.47 -20.41 11.57
N VAL A 32 -16.42 -20.21 10.26
CA VAL A 32 -15.67 -19.13 9.64
C VAL A 32 -16.37 -17.84 10.04
N ILE A 33 -15.71 -17.07 10.90
CA ILE A 33 -16.17 -15.76 11.35
C ILE A 33 -16.27 -14.87 10.08
N PRO A 34 -17.47 -14.36 9.72
CA PRO A 34 -17.66 -13.59 8.48
C PRO A 34 -16.81 -12.31 8.40
N GLU A 35 -16.35 -11.78 9.53
CA GLU A 35 -15.55 -10.56 9.59
C GLU A 35 -14.13 -10.70 9.03
N VAL A 36 -13.54 -11.91 9.00
CA VAL A 36 -12.17 -12.09 8.50
C VAL A 36 -12.12 -12.22 6.97
N GLN A 37 -13.23 -12.62 6.35
CA GLN A 37 -13.34 -12.69 4.88
C GLN A 37 -13.51 -11.32 4.23
N SER A 38 -13.87 -10.29 5.00
CA SER A 38 -14.00 -8.91 4.52
C SER A 38 -12.66 -8.22 4.22
N ILE A 39 -11.54 -8.73 4.76
CA ILE A 39 -10.23 -8.04 4.69
C ILE A 39 -9.41 -8.48 3.47
N LEU A 40 -9.79 -9.60 2.84
CA LEU A 40 -9.05 -10.19 1.70
C LEU A 40 -9.88 -10.18 0.41
N ASN A 41 -10.55 -9.07 0.11
CA ASN A 41 -11.17 -8.94 -1.21
C ASN A 41 -10.10 -8.48 -2.21
N GLU A 42 -9.48 -9.45 -2.89
CA GLU A 42 -8.58 -9.23 -4.04
C GLU A 42 -9.19 -8.28 -5.10
N GLY A 43 -10.53 -8.15 -5.12
CA GLY A 43 -11.32 -7.27 -5.99
C GLY A 43 -11.54 -5.81 -5.54
N GLU A 44 -10.90 -5.31 -4.46
CA GLU A 44 -11.09 -3.92 -4.00
C GLU A 44 -10.15 -2.88 -4.63
N PHE A 45 -9.04 -3.28 -5.28
CA PHE A 45 -8.21 -2.30 -5.98
C PHE A 45 -8.93 -1.78 -7.23
N GLY A 46 -9.19 -0.48 -7.24
CA GLY A 46 -9.89 0.20 -8.35
C GLY A 46 -11.42 0.17 -8.24
N ARG A 47 -12.01 -0.61 -7.31
CA ARG A 47 -13.45 -0.55 -7.01
C ARG A 47 -13.69 0.31 -5.78
N ILE A 48 -13.94 1.60 -6.01
CA ILE A 48 -14.33 2.56 -4.98
C ILE A 48 -15.76 2.98 -5.29
N ASP A 49 -16.66 2.96 -4.30
CA ASP A 49 -17.94 3.66 -4.41
C ASP A 49 -17.65 5.18 -4.35
N PRO A 50 -17.76 5.92 -5.46
CA PRO A 50 -17.37 7.32 -5.47
C PRO A 50 -18.25 8.16 -4.55
N THR A 51 -19.50 7.74 -4.34
CA THR A 51 -20.48 8.52 -3.56
C THR A 51 -20.24 8.41 -2.06
N GLY A 52 -19.91 7.21 -1.56
CA GLY A 52 -19.49 7.01 -0.17
C GLY A 52 -18.07 7.50 0.13
N TRP A 53 -17.13 7.36 -0.82
CA TRP A 53 -15.72 7.69 -0.59
C TRP A 53 -15.42 9.20 -0.65
N PHE A 54 -16.00 9.91 -1.64
CA PHE A 54 -15.62 11.30 -1.92
C PHE A 54 -15.84 12.27 -0.75
N PRO A 55 -16.90 12.16 0.08
CA PRO A 55 -17.03 12.96 1.30
C PRO A 55 -15.80 12.86 2.22
N HIS A 56 -15.28 11.66 2.48
CA HIS A 56 -14.08 11.45 3.30
C HIS A 56 -12.82 12.02 2.65
N TYR A 57 -12.69 11.90 1.32
CA TYR A 57 -11.60 12.54 0.59
C TYR A 57 -11.65 14.07 0.75
N LYS A 58 -12.83 14.69 0.65
CA LYS A 58 -13.01 16.13 0.87
C LYS A 58 -12.63 16.56 2.28
N GLU A 59 -13.00 15.79 3.30
CA GLU A 59 -12.57 16.04 4.69
C GLU A 59 -11.03 16.04 4.80
N CYS A 60 -10.35 15.10 4.14
CA CYS A 60 -8.88 15.07 4.12
C CYS A 60 -8.28 16.29 3.44
N VAL A 61 -8.86 16.72 2.31
CA VAL A 61 -8.42 17.94 1.59
C VAL A 61 -8.59 19.15 2.49
N GLN A 62 -9.77 19.29 3.10
CA GLN A 62 -10.07 20.42 3.97
C GLN A 62 -9.16 20.44 5.19
N HIS A 63 -8.94 19.30 5.84
CA HIS A 63 -8.00 19.20 6.96
C HIS A 63 -6.58 19.61 6.55
N PHE A 64 -6.11 19.16 5.39
CA PHE A 64 -4.78 19.48 4.90
C PHE A 64 -4.61 20.98 4.60
N VAL A 65 -5.60 21.58 3.93
CA VAL A 65 -5.57 22.98 3.53
C VAL A 65 -5.86 23.93 4.70
N ASP A 66 -6.89 23.68 5.49
CA ASP A 66 -7.30 24.66 6.51
C ASP A 66 -6.44 24.58 7.78
N TYR A 67 -5.83 23.43 8.04
CA TYR A 67 -5.16 23.17 9.32
C TYR A 67 -3.73 22.64 9.16
N SER A 68 -3.56 21.43 8.61
CA SER A 68 -2.32 20.69 8.85
C SER A 68 -1.11 21.30 8.12
N GLN A 69 -1.29 21.91 6.95
CA GLN A 69 -0.22 22.64 6.24
C GLN A 69 0.40 23.80 7.06
N HIS A 70 -0.30 24.27 8.10
CA HIS A 70 0.19 25.33 8.98
C HIS A 70 0.91 24.80 10.23
N THR A 71 0.95 23.48 10.42
CA THR A 71 1.59 22.87 11.59
C THR A 71 3.10 22.72 11.38
N PRO A 72 3.93 22.91 12.43
CA PRO A 72 5.38 22.74 12.31
C PRO A 72 5.80 21.33 11.85
N ALA A 73 5.06 20.30 12.28
CA ALA A 73 5.33 18.92 11.89
C ALA A 73 5.18 18.72 10.37
N VAL A 74 4.07 19.14 9.78
CA VAL A 74 3.85 19.04 8.33
C VAL A 74 4.83 19.92 7.54
N GLN A 75 5.09 21.15 8.00
CA GLN A 75 6.03 22.06 7.35
C GLN A 75 7.45 21.52 7.33
N SER A 76 7.93 20.97 8.45
CA SER A 76 9.25 20.36 8.54
C SER A 76 9.40 19.14 7.63
N ILE A 77 8.39 18.27 7.58
CA ILE A 77 8.39 17.12 6.66
C ILE A 77 8.36 17.59 5.22
N ALA A 78 7.48 18.53 4.86
CA ALA A 78 7.36 19.05 3.50
C ALA A 78 8.66 19.68 3.00
N ALA A 79 9.33 20.47 3.84
CA ALA A 79 10.64 21.03 3.55
C ALA A 79 11.70 19.94 3.38
N PHE A 80 11.72 18.94 4.27
CA PHE A 80 12.68 17.84 4.24
C PHE A 80 12.55 16.97 2.98
N VAL A 81 11.32 16.72 2.52
CA VAL A 81 11.04 15.91 1.33
C VAL A 81 10.91 16.74 0.05
N ASN A 82 11.26 18.03 0.09
CA ASN A 82 11.25 18.98 -1.02
C ASN A 82 9.91 19.07 -1.78
N ILE A 83 8.81 19.34 -1.06
CA ILE A 83 7.50 19.57 -1.67
C ILE A 83 6.84 20.82 -1.11
N ARG A 84 6.27 21.65 -1.99
CA ARG A 84 5.56 22.87 -1.61
C ARG A 84 4.18 22.53 -1.07
N LEU A 85 3.86 23.07 0.10
CA LEU A 85 2.51 23.05 0.65
C LEU A 85 1.57 23.94 -0.16
N PRO A 86 0.24 23.71 -0.13
CA PRO A 86 -0.70 24.50 -0.91
C PRO A 86 -0.55 26.02 -0.72
N CYS A 87 -0.33 26.48 0.52
CA CYS A 87 -0.12 27.89 0.85
C CYS A 87 1.21 28.48 0.35
N GLN A 88 2.15 27.63 -0.04
CA GLN A 88 3.46 28.04 -0.60
C GLN A 88 3.45 28.07 -2.12
N ARG A 89 2.38 27.57 -2.76
CA ARG A 89 2.28 27.61 -4.22
C ARG A 89 2.03 29.05 -4.65
N PRO A 90 2.69 29.52 -5.72
CA PRO A 90 2.34 30.79 -6.33
C PRO A 90 0.85 30.77 -6.65
N SER A 91 0.08 31.69 -6.06
CA SER A 91 -1.28 31.91 -6.53
C SER A 91 -1.16 32.35 -7.98
N GLU A 92 -1.77 31.62 -8.93
CA GLU A 92 -1.91 32.10 -10.30
C GLU A 92 -2.89 33.29 -10.32
N ALA A 93 -2.50 34.39 -9.67
CA ALA A 93 -3.23 35.64 -9.60
C ALA A 93 -2.71 36.59 -10.69
N CYS A 94 -2.95 36.21 -11.94
CA CYS A 94 -3.04 37.07 -13.11
C CYS A 94 -3.49 36.14 -14.25
N VAL A 95 -4.74 36.14 -14.73
CA VAL A 95 -5.51 37.23 -15.31
C VAL A 95 -6.97 36.77 -15.39
N SER A 96 -7.84 37.27 -14.52
CA SER A 96 -9.25 37.61 -14.83
C SER A 96 -10.00 37.85 -13.53
N SER A 97 -10.24 39.12 -13.25
CA SER A 97 -11.32 39.63 -12.42
C SER A 97 -12.63 38.97 -12.86
N SER A 98 -13.11 37.99 -12.12
CA SER A 98 -14.48 37.49 -12.18
C SER A 98 -14.82 36.88 -10.84
N GLU A 99 -15.86 37.42 -10.22
CA GLU A 99 -16.37 37.07 -8.90
C GLU A 99 -16.82 35.60 -8.84
N SER A 100 -15.95 34.71 -8.39
CA SER A 100 -16.33 33.46 -7.74
C SER A 100 -15.15 32.99 -6.88
N GLY A 101 -15.28 33.11 -5.56
CA GLY A 101 -14.27 32.73 -4.57
C GLY A 101 -14.04 31.21 -4.45
N SER A 102 -13.85 30.54 -5.59
CA SER A 102 -13.45 29.13 -5.65
C SER A 102 -11.97 29.04 -5.31
N LEU A 103 -11.64 28.45 -4.17
CA LEU A 103 -10.26 28.05 -3.87
C LEU A 103 -9.72 27.15 -4.99
N PRO A 104 -8.44 27.26 -5.35
CA PRO A 104 -7.84 26.37 -6.34
C PRO A 104 -7.95 24.92 -5.88
N PHE A 105 -8.28 24.01 -6.80
CA PHE A 105 -8.38 22.58 -6.50
C PHE A 105 -7.03 22.04 -6.00
N VAL A 106 -7.00 21.50 -4.79
CA VAL A 106 -5.80 20.88 -4.19
C VAL A 106 -5.87 19.36 -4.35
N SER A 107 -4.98 18.81 -5.18
CA SER A 107 -4.78 17.37 -5.27
C SER A 107 -3.86 16.87 -4.15
N LEU A 108 -4.29 15.83 -3.41
CA LEU A 108 -3.47 15.21 -2.35
C LEU A 108 -2.47 14.18 -2.89
N ARG A 109 -2.64 13.72 -4.13
CA ARG A 109 -1.79 12.69 -4.75
C ARG A 109 -0.29 13.02 -4.74
N PRO A 110 0.17 14.25 -5.08
CA PRO A 110 1.60 14.56 -5.06
C PRO A 110 2.22 14.42 -3.67
N TYR A 111 1.47 14.77 -2.62
CA TYR A 111 1.93 14.65 -1.23
C TYR A 111 2.03 13.20 -0.82
N ILE A 112 0.99 12.39 -1.08
CA ILE A 112 1.00 10.96 -0.80
C ILE A 112 2.16 10.26 -1.52
N ARG A 113 2.33 10.55 -2.82
CA ARG A 113 3.46 10.05 -3.63
C ARG A 113 4.80 10.38 -2.99
N ARG A 114 5.02 11.66 -2.63
CA ARG A 114 6.29 12.11 -2.07
C ARG A 114 6.58 11.49 -0.70
N LEU A 115 5.59 11.38 0.16
CA LEU A 115 5.73 10.73 1.47
C LEU A 115 6.11 9.25 1.30
N ILE A 116 5.44 8.51 0.40
CA ILE A 116 5.72 7.09 0.16
C ILE A 116 7.14 6.86 -0.33
N VAL A 117 7.57 7.56 -1.39
CA VAL A 117 8.89 7.28 -2.00
C VAL A 117 10.08 7.71 -1.13
N THR A 118 9.83 8.62 -0.18
CA THR A 118 10.81 9.05 0.82
C THR A 118 10.69 8.27 2.15
N ALA A 119 9.78 7.29 2.22
CA ALA A 119 9.44 6.48 3.41
C ALA A 119 9.02 7.31 4.64
N GLN A 120 8.30 8.41 4.39
CA GLN A 120 7.67 9.30 5.38
C GLN A 120 6.16 9.07 5.49
N ASP A 121 5.70 7.85 5.26
CA ASP A 121 4.29 7.51 5.05
C ASP A 121 3.75 6.62 6.18
N SER A 122 4.26 6.79 7.41
CA SER A 122 3.75 6.07 8.57
C SER A 122 2.30 6.50 8.89
N PRO A 123 1.49 5.65 9.55
CA PRO A 123 0.12 6.00 9.91
C PRO A 123 0.00 7.32 10.68
N SER A 124 0.94 7.61 11.57
CA SER A 124 0.99 8.88 12.31
C SER A 124 1.27 10.09 11.42
N VAL A 125 2.15 9.97 10.42
CA VAL A 125 2.41 11.06 9.47
C VAL A 125 1.20 11.25 8.54
N MET A 126 0.60 10.16 8.06
CA MET A 126 -0.61 10.21 7.23
C MET A 126 -1.78 10.88 7.98
N GLN A 127 -1.98 10.51 9.24
CA GLN A 127 -2.95 11.17 10.12
C GLN A 127 -2.61 12.65 10.35
N GLY A 128 -1.33 12.98 10.54
CA GLY A 128 -0.87 14.36 10.72
C GLY A 128 -1.11 15.24 9.49
N PHE A 129 -0.96 14.69 8.28
CA PHE A 129 -1.23 15.42 7.04
C PHE A 129 -2.72 15.50 6.72
N PHE A 130 -3.47 14.41 6.86
CA PHE A 130 -4.81 14.26 6.26
C PHE A 130 -5.94 14.09 7.28
N GLY A 131 -5.64 14.11 8.58
CA GLY A 131 -6.62 14.04 9.66
C GLY A 131 -6.94 12.62 10.14
N GLY A 132 -7.83 12.52 11.13
CA GLY A 132 -8.16 11.26 11.83
C GLY A 132 -8.79 10.19 10.92
N ASN A 133 -9.57 10.59 9.92
CA ASN A 133 -10.29 9.69 9.01
C ASN A 133 -9.54 9.44 7.68
N TRP A 134 -8.21 9.65 7.66
CA TRP A 134 -7.43 9.58 6.43
C TRP A 134 -7.55 8.21 5.73
N GLU A 135 -7.74 7.12 6.45
CA GLU A 135 -7.88 5.79 5.87
C GLU A 135 -9.11 5.68 4.96
N ALA A 136 -10.25 6.26 5.37
CA ALA A 136 -11.46 6.29 4.57
C ALA A 136 -11.35 7.26 3.37
N GLY A 137 -10.60 8.35 3.52
CA GLY A 137 -10.46 9.37 2.49
C GLY A 137 -9.32 9.13 1.50
N VAL A 138 -8.08 9.01 1.96
CA VAL A 138 -6.90 8.81 1.09
C VAL A 138 -6.29 7.41 1.18
N GLY A 139 -6.81 6.52 2.03
CA GLY A 139 -6.25 5.18 2.23
C GLY A 139 -6.18 4.33 0.97
N CYS A 140 -7.18 4.42 0.07
CA CYS A 140 -7.14 3.74 -1.23
C CYS A 140 -6.02 4.27 -2.14
N ILE A 141 -5.80 5.59 -2.16
CA ILE A 141 -4.73 6.24 -2.93
C ILE A 141 -3.37 5.84 -2.34
N TYR A 142 -3.25 5.82 -1.01
CA TYR A 142 -2.06 5.38 -0.29
C TYR A 142 -1.68 3.94 -0.63
N LYS A 143 -2.61 2.99 -0.47
CA LYS A 143 -2.37 1.56 -0.78
C LYS A 143 -2.00 1.35 -2.25
N GLN A 144 -2.71 2.03 -3.17
CA GLN A 144 -2.41 1.97 -4.59
C GLN A 144 -1.00 2.47 -4.90
N GLU A 145 -0.62 3.60 -4.32
CA GLU A 145 0.66 4.23 -4.61
C GLU A 145 1.84 3.44 -4.02
N ARG A 146 1.67 2.80 -2.85
CA ARG A 146 2.66 1.89 -2.29
C ARG A 146 2.93 0.69 -3.20
N ALA A 147 1.87 0.08 -3.74
CA ALA A 147 2.01 -0.99 -4.73
C ALA A 147 2.69 -0.51 -6.03
N ASN A 148 2.31 0.68 -6.53
CA ASN A 148 2.93 1.28 -7.72
C ASN A 148 4.42 1.56 -7.52
N TYR A 149 4.81 2.00 -6.32
CA TYR A 149 6.21 2.29 -6.01
C TYR A 149 7.07 1.02 -5.99
N LEU A 150 6.59 -0.04 -5.34
CA LEU A 150 7.24 -1.36 -5.36
C LEU A 150 7.47 -1.83 -6.81
N PHE A 151 6.45 -1.66 -7.66
CA PHE A 151 6.54 -2.01 -9.06
C PHE A 151 7.60 -1.17 -9.80
N THR A 152 7.51 0.15 -9.71
CA THR A 152 8.40 1.07 -10.45
C THR A 152 9.86 0.82 -10.07
N ALA A 153 10.14 0.66 -8.77
CA ALA A 153 11.46 0.37 -8.25
C ALA A 153 12.01 -0.99 -8.73
N LYS A 154 11.15 -2.01 -8.83
CA LYS A 154 11.53 -3.35 -9.29
C LYS A 154 11.86 -3.39 -10.78
N SER A 155 11.11 -2.67 -11.61
CA SER A 155 11.18 -2.81 -13.08
C SER A 155 12.18 -1.89 -13.76
N SER A 156 12.28 -0.64 -13.30
CA SER A 156 12.95 0.43 -14.06
C SER A 156 14.26 0.91 -13.44
N GLY A 157 14.61 0.40 -12.26
CA GLY A 157 15.76 0.84 -11.47
C GLY A 157 15.57 2.22 -10.83
N TRP A 158 16.50 2.59 -9.93
CA TRP A 158 16.35 3.74 -9.04
C TRP A 158 16.32 5.10 -9.75
N ALA A 159 17.10 5.30 -10.81
CA ALA A 159 17.16 6.58 -11.52
C ALA A 159 15.84 6.90 -12.24
N SER A 160 15.32 5.95 -13.03
CA SER A 160 14.02 6.08 -13.71
C SER A 160 12.88 6.17 -12.71
N THR A 161 12.96 5.42 -11.60
CA THR A 161 11.98 5.53 -10.50
C THR A 161 11.96 6.95 -9.95
N LYS A 162 13.12 7.54 -9.62
CA LYS A 162 13.18 8.90 -9.09
C LYS A 162 12.53 9.90 -10.06
N ALA A 163 12.86 9.79 -11.34
CA ALA A 163 12.28 10.64 -12.38
C ALA A 163 10.75 10.52 -12.47
N ALA A 164 10.19 9.32 -12.31
CA ALA A 164 8.74 9.09 -12.30
C ALA A 164 8.00 9.71 -11.08
N TYR A 165 8.74 10.15 -10.07
CA TYR A 165 8.21 10.80 -8.86
C TYR A 165 8.62 12.27 -8.71
N ASP A 166 9.44 12.80 -9.61
CA ASP A 166 9.72 14.24 -9.66
C ASP A 166 8.45 15.00 -10.11
N ILE A 167 8.14 16.14 -9.46
CA ILE A 167 6.92 16.92 -9.74
C ILE A 167 7.21 18.04 -10.73
N SER A 168 8.32 18.76 -10.50
CA SER A 168 8.78 19.88 -11.31
C SER A 168 10.30 20.02 -11.16
N PRO A 169 10.96 20.86 -11.98
CA PRO A 169 12.40 21.11 -11.83
C PRO A 169 12.81 21.59 -10.43
N ASP A 170 11.92 22.34 -9.74
CA ASP A 170 12.16 22.86 -8.39
C ASP A 170 11.73 21.88 -7.28
N GLU A 171 10.77 21.00 -7.56
CA GLU A 171 10.20 20.04 -6.60
C GLU A 171 10.59 18.61 -6.98
N GLN A 172 11.89 18.38 -7.18
CA GLN A 172 12.44 17.04 -7.38
C GLN A 172 12.38 16.23 -6.08
N THR A 173 12.15 14.93 -6.22
CA THR A 173 12.27 13.96 -5.13
C THR A 173 13.72 13.94 -4.66
N PRO A 174 14.01 14.30 -3.40
CA PRO A 174 15.40 14.52 -2.96
C PRO A 174 16.19 13.22 -2.85
N PHE A 175 15.52 12.12 -2.48
CA PHE A 175 16.08 10.78 -2.37
C PHE A 175 14.94 9.76 -2.41
N LEU A 176 15.29 8.50 -2.68
CA LEU A 176 14.37 7.38 -2.59
C LEU A 176 14.72 6.51 -1.40
N ARG A 177 13.72 5.87 -0.79
CA ARG A 177 13.90 4.87 0.25
C ARG A 177 13.09 3.61 -0.07
N PRO A 178 13.55 2.41 0.32
CA PRO A 178 12.70 1.23 0.33
C PRO A 178 11.42 1.51 1.12
N LEU A 179 10.32 0.89 0.69
CA LEU A 179 9.03 1.03 1.36
C LEU A 179 9.17 0.66 2.84
N ARG A 180 8.53 1.44 3.73
CA ARG A 180 8.59 1.19 5.16
C ARG A 180 7.69 0.03 5.54
N ASP A 181 8.30 -0.98 6.18
CA ASP A 181 7.65 -2.15 6.78
C ASP A 181 6.48 -2.73 5.94
N PRO A 182 6.68 -3.03 4.64
CA PRO A 182 5.65 -3.66 3.83
C PRO A 182 5.21 -4.98 4.46
N SER A 183 3.91 -5.21 4.58
CA SER A 183 3.41 -6.52 4.99
C SER A 183 3.65 -7.54 3.87
N GLU A 184 3.78 -8.82 4.23
CA GLU A 184 3.89 -9.87 3.21
C GLU A 184 2.68 -9.90 2.28
N ASP A 185 1.49 -9.66 2.82
CA ASP A 185 0.25 -9.61 2.01
C ASP A 185 0.29 -8.44 1.03
N GLU A 186 0.80 -7.27 1.43
CA GLU A 186 0.97 -6.13 0.53
C GLU A 186 1.94 -6.47 -0.62
N ILE A 187 3.06 -7.12 -0.32
CA ILE A 187 4.03 -7.55 -1.33
C ILE A 187 3.40 -8.57 -2.28
N ARG A 188 2.73 -9.60 -1.73
CA ARG A 188 2.07 -10.65 -2.54
C ARG A 188 1.02 -10.04 -3.47
N VAL A 189 0.16 -9.16 -2.95
CA VAL A 189 -0.88 -8.48 -3.72
C VAL A 189 -0.27 -7.60 -4.82
N ALA A 190 0.80 -6.87 -4.53
CA ALA A 190 1.51 -6.08 -5.53
C ALA A 190 2.13 -6.96 -6.64
N GLU A 191 2.75 -8.09 -6.26
CA GLU A 191 3.38 -9.02 -7.21
C GLU A 191 2.36 -9.74 -8.10
N THR A 192 1.23 -10.18 -7.53
CA THR A 192 0.14 -10.81 -8.30
C THR A 192 -0.39 -9.86 -9.35
N ARG A 193 -0.71 -8.62 -8.97
CA ARG A 193 -1.21 -7.61 -9.93
C ARG A 193 -0.19 -7.24 -10.98
N TRP A 194 1.08 -7.15 -10.58
CA TRP A 194 2.15 -6.93 -11.52
C TRP A 194 2.21 -8.07 -12.55
N SER A 195 2.12 -9.31 -12.09
CA SER A 195 2.09 -10.49 -12.96
C SER A 195 0.87 -10.51 -13.88
N GLU A 196 -0.31 -10.11 -13.39
CA GLU A 196 -1.51 -9.94 -14.21
C GLU A 196 -1.34 -8.85 -15.27
N TRP A 197 -0.76 -7.70 -14.91
CA TRP A 197 -0.53 -6.61 -15.86
C TRP A 197 0.53 -6.96 -16.90
N LEU A 198 1.58 -7.71 -16.55
CA LEU A 198 2.54 -8.25 -17.51
C LEU A 198 1.93 -9.32 -18.42
N ALA A 199 1.02 -10.14 -17.90
CA ALA A 199 0.24 -11.04 -18.75
C ALA A 199 -0.67 -10.23 -19.71
N MET A 200 -1.15 -9.08 -19.25
CA MET A 200 -1.69 -7.99 -20.05
C MET A 200 -0.59 -7.10 -20.69
N GLU A 201 0.59 -7.61 -20.98
CA GLU A 201 1.51 -7.01 -21.95
C GLU A 201 1.74 -8.04 -23.05
N ASP A 202 1.86 -9.31 -22.65
CA ASP A 202 1.85 -10.48 -23.52
C ASP A 202 0.60 -10.56 -24.42
N TRP A 203 -0.58 -10.13 -23.96
CA TRP A 203 -1.79 -10.01 -24.81
C TRP A 203 -1.68 -8.98 -25.97
N MET A 204 -0.74 -8.03 -25.92
CA MET A 204 -0.47 -7.05 -26.99
C MET A 204 0.51 -7.61 -28.04
N VAL A 205 1.16 -8.74 -27.74
CA VAL A 205 1.90 -9.53 -28.72
C VAL A 205 0.91 -10.56 -29.27
N GLY A 206 0.21 -10.20 -30.34
CA GLY A 206 -0.91 -10.96 -30.92
C GLY A 206 -0.67 -12.46 -31.03
N ALA A 207 -1.78 -13.22 -31.00
CA ALA A 207 -1.86 -14.68 -31.00
C ALA A 207 -0.61 -15.33 -31.60
N ARG A 208 0.13 -16.08 -30.78
CA ARG A 208 1.12 -17.04 -31.29
C ARG A 208 0.37 -18.03 -32.17
N THR A 209 0.18 -17.72 -33.45
CA THR A 209 -0.33 -18.67 -34.43
C THR A 209 0.72 -19.77 -34.54
N PRO A 210 0.37 -21.03 -34.25
CA PRO A 210 1.25 -22.13 -34.57
C PRO A 210 1.22 -22.27 -36.10
N TRP A 211 2.35 -22.03 -36.74
CA TRP A 211 2.65 -22.64 -38.03
C TRP A 211 3.60 -23.81 -37.77
#